data_AF-A0A179D4P7-F1
#
_entry.id   AF-A0A179D4P7-F1
#
_cell.length_a   1.000
_cell.length_b   1.000
_cell.length_c   1.000
_cell.angle_alpha   90.00
_cell.angle_beta   90.00
_cell.angle_gamma   90.00
#
_symmetry.space_group_name_H-M   'P 1'
#
loop_
_entity.id
_entity.type
_entity.pdbx_description
1 polymer ?
#
loop_
_entity_poly.entity_id
_entity_poly.type
_entity_poly.pdbx_seq_one_letter_code
_entity_poly.pdbx_strand_id
1 'polypeptide(L)'
;MKTHLPFKAILVCAFLLLSACGFQHGPTLKQSSLGFNKALQHALSEQMLLNLVRLRYGEPPIFLEVTSISSQYAFSSDFSGGVKINEVFPDSYSLNLGFSYATKPTFTFVPLQGEEFAKRLLSPIPIEHLILLLNSGWRVDRVLRLCVQAINDLPNAPTASGPTPAEAPEFKDFLVLSRKLEILRKKGLIKFLFLQKDHQTLPVLMLDSRAEDLPVTDEIRHILKLEKAPYYPLVGPETPSGPRHIRIETRSLIGVLFYLSQGLEVPQEDLQGGRVTITRYPDGRPFSWQEMLEDLFCVRTSEKLPSQAALAVKYRGRWFYILDTDLPTKSTFILLQQLFALEASKGKILSPLLTLPVGQ
;
A
#
# COMPACT_ATOMS: atom_id res chain seq x y z
N MET A 1 59.94 50.86 34.44
CA MET A 1 59.01 51.25 33.36
C MET A 1 57.89 50.21 33.30
N LYS A 2 56.66 50.60 33.67
CA LYS A 2 55.47 49.73 33.64
C LYS A 2 54.85 49.82 32.25
N THR A 3 54.97 48.76 31.45
CA THR A 3 54.33 48.67 30.14
C THR A 3 52.89 48.22 30.32
N HIS A 4 51.96 49.16 30.24
CA HIS A 4 50.53 48.88 30.16
C HIS A 4 50.23 48.22 28.81
N LEU A 5 50.05 46.90 28.80
CA LEU A 5 49.36 46.22 27.70
C LEU A 5 47.95 46.82 27.62
N PRO A 6 47.49 47.34 26.47
CA PRO A 6 46.23 48.07 26.42
C PRO A 6 45.07 47.08 26.61
N PHE A 7 44.40 47.16 27.74
CA PHE A 7 43.12 46.49 28.08
C PHE A 7 42.08 46.61 26.95
N LYS A 8 42.18 47.66 26.11
CA LYS A 8 41.38 47.87 24.91
C LYS A 8 41.59 46.79 23.82
N ALA A 9 42.78 46.22 23.67
CA ALA A 9 43.05 45.20 22.65
C ALA A 9 42.40 43.85 22.99
N ILE A 10 42.34 43.51 24.29
CA ILE A 10 41.67 42.29 24.77
C ILE A 10 40.15 42.42 24.64
N LEU A 11 39.60 43.61 24.90
CA LEU A 11 38.17 43.88 24.75
C LEU A 11 37.69 43.81 23.29
N VAL A 12 38.53 44.27 22.34
CA VAL A 12 38.23 44.22 20.90
C VAL A 12 38.31 42.78 20.35
N CYS A 13 39.28 41.97 20.80
CA CYS A 13 39.31 40.54 20.47
C CYS A 13 38.13 39.75 21.06
N ALA A 14 37.66 40.10 22.27
CA ALA A 14 36.46 39.48 22.86
C ALA A 14 35.17 39.85 22.09
N PHE A 15 35.05 41.07 21.59
CA PHE A 15 33.90 41.51 20.77
C PHE A 15 33.89 40.87 19.36
N LEU A 16 35.07 40.61 18.79
CA LEU A 16 35.22 39.91 17.50
C LEU A 16 34.92 38.40 17.60
N LEU A 17 35.15 37.78 18.76
CA LEU A 17 34.77 36.37 19.00
C LEU A 17 33.28 36.20 19.28
N LEU A 18 32.60 37.21 19.85
CA LEU A 18 31.15 37.20 20.07
C LEU A 18 30.32 37.44 18.80
N SER A 19 30.92 38.04 17.76
CA SER A 19 30.27 38.27 16.46
C SER A 19 30.43 37.11 15.47
N ALA A 20 31.20 36.08 15.82
CA ALA A 20 31.39 34.87 15.00
C ALA A 20 30.33 33.77 15.22
N CYS A 21 29.42 33.92 16.20
CA CYS A 21 28.30 32.99 16.43
C CYS A 21 27.07 33.31 15.54
N GLY A 22 27.30 33.79 14.31
CA GLY A 22 26.27 34.05 13.30
C GLY A 22 25.92 32.85 12.41
N PHE A 23 26.32 31.62 12.77
CA PHE A 23 25.90 30.40 12.05
C PHE A 23 24.52 29.94 12.53
N GLN A 24 23.47 30.72 12.25
CA GLN A 24 22.09 30.20 12.19
C GLN A 24 21.90 29.40 10.89
N HIS A 25 22.64 28.32 10.73
CA HIS A 25 22.18 27.20 9.91
C HIS A 25 21.37 26.29 10.83
N GLY A 26 20.13 26.69 11.11
CA GLY A 26 19.17 25.75 11.70
C GLY A 26 19.09 24.49 10.83
N PRO A 27 18.83 23.30 11.40
CA PRO A 27 18.71 22.06 10.63
C PRO A 27 17.77 22.31 9.45
N THR A 28 18.30 22.16 8.25
CA THR A 28 17.63 22.55 7.01
C THR A 28 16.28 21.84 6.92
N LEU A 29 15.22 22.56 6.53
CA LEU A 29 13.85 22.06 6.34
C LEU A 29 13.77 20.69 5.62
N LYS A 30 14.75 20.39 4.76
CA LYS A 30 14.92 19.11 4.05
C LYS A 30 15.11 17.90 4.97
N GLN A 31 15.86 18.02 6.07
CA GLN A 31 16.11 16.89 6.98
C GLN A 31 14.84 16.57 7.80
N SER A 32 14.06 17.61 8.13
CA SER A 32 12.77 17.50 8.81
C SER A 32 11.71 16.83 7.92
N SER A 33 11.59 17.24 6.65
CA SER A 33 10.59 16.68 5.72
C SER A 33 10.79 15.20 5.38
N LEU A 34 12.04 14.73 5.31
CA LEU A 34 12.36 13.32 5.06
C LEU A 34 11.94 12.41 6.22
N GLY A 35 12.23 12.82 7.47
CA GLY A 35 11.79 12.08 8.66
C GLY A 35 10.26 11.99 8.74
N PHE A 36 9.55 13.08 8.43
CA PHE A 36 8.09 13.09 8.37
C PHE A 36 7.53 12.15 7.30
N ASN A 37 8.12 12.18 6.10
CA ASN A 37 7.69 11.30 5.02
C ASN A 37 7.82 9.82 5.40
N LYS A 38 8.96 9.42 5.99
CA LYS A 38 9.19 8.06 6.48
C LYS A 38 8.18 7.66 7.56
N ALA A 39 7.98 8.51 8.57
CA ALA A 39 7.07 8.22 9.69
C ALA A 39 5.62 8.07 9.22
N LEU A 40 5.16 8.95 8.34
CA LEU A 40 3.81 8.89 7.76
C LEU A 40 3.64 7.63 6.90
N GLN A 41 4.60 7.34 6.02
CA GLN A 41 4.56 6.15 5.17
C GLN A 41 4.53 4.86 6.00
N HIS A 42 5.31 4.80 7.09
CA HIS A 42 5.30 3.67 8.01
C HIS A 42 3.95 3.50 8.70
N ALA A 43 3.40 4.58 9.29
CA ALA A 43 2.13 4.54 10.00
C ALA A 43 0.95 4.09 9.10
N LEU A 44 0.88 4.61 7.87
CA LEU A 44 -0.15 4.20 6.90
C LEU A 44 0.03 2.73 6.47
N SER A 45 1.27 2.28 6.32
CA SER A 45 1.59 0.90 5.98
C SER A 45 1.21 -0.06 7.11
N GLU A 46 1.55 0.25 8.36
CA GLU A 46 1.16 -0.55 9.53
C GLU A 46 -0.36 -0.60 9.68
N GLN A 47 -1.06 0.53 9.52
CA GLN A 47 -2.52 0.55 9.55
C GLN A 47 -3.12 -0.38 8.49
N MET A 48 -2.59 -0.35 7.27
CA MET A 48 -3.06 -1.21 6.19
C MET A 48 -2.83 -2.69 6.51
N LEU A 49 -1.63 -3.06 6.95
CA LEU A 49 -1.31 -4.45 7.33
C LEU A 49 -2.17 -4.92 8.51
N LEU A 50 -2.34 -4.09 9.53
CA LEU A 50 -3.19 -4.39 10.69
C LEU A 50 -4.64 -4.62 10.27
N ASN A 51 -5.16 -3.87 9.30
CA ASN A 51 -6.51 -4.08 8.80
C ASN A 51 -6.64 -5.40 8.04
N LEU A 52 -5.63 -5.84 7.28
CA LEU A 52 -5.63 -7.18 6.70
C LEU A 52 -5.67 -8.27 7.79
N VAL A 53 -4.91 -8.10 8.88
CA VAL A 53 -4.96 -9.02 10.03
C VAL A 53 -6.35 -9.03 10.65
N ARG A 54 -6.95 -7.87 10.96
CA ARG A 54 -8.31 -7.78 11.51
C ARG A 54 -9.32 -8.53 10.64
N LEU A 55 -9.33 -8.28 9.34
CA LEU A 55 -10.24 -8.91 8.40
C LEU A 55 -10.10 -10.44 8.39
N ARG A 56 -8.87 -10.96 8.49
CA ARG A 56 -8.62 -12.40 8.58
C ARG A 56 -9.18 -13.03 9.86
N TYR A 57 -9.20 -12.27 10.96
CA TYR A 57 -9.81 -12.67 12.24
C TYR A 57 -11.29 -12.27 12.38
N GLY A 58 -11.94 -11.84 11.29
CA GLY A 58 -13.37 -11.48 11.30
C GLY A 58 -13.68 -10.15 12.00
N GLU A 59 -12.69 -9.28 12.18
CA GLU A 59 -12.84 -7.96 12.77
C GLU A 59 -12.94 -6.87 11.69
N PRO A 60 -13.74 -5.80 11.92
CA PRO A 60 -13.87 -4.72 10.94
C PRO A 60 -12.57 -3.92 10.82
N PRO A 61 -12.24 -3.41 9.61
CA PRO A 61 -11.07 -2.58 9.42
C PRO A 61 -11.33 -1.17 9.93
N ILE A 62 -10.27 -0.50 10.40
CA ILE A 62 -10.33 0.88 10.87
C ILE A 62 -9.31 1.69 10.09
N PHE A 63 -9.78 2.72 9.39
CA PHE A 63 -8.91 3.65 8.68
C PHE A 63 -8.93 4.99 9.40
N LEU A 64 -7.75 5.47 9.74
CA LEU A 64 -7.51 6.83 10.21
C LEU A 64 -6.91 7.64 9.07
N GLU A 65 -7.49 8.82 8.85
CA GLU A 65 -6.99 9.81 7.91
C GLU A 65 -6.18 10.88 8.64
N VAL A 66 -5.03 11.25 8.08
CA VAL A 66 -4.24 12.37 8.61
C VAL A 66 -4.89 13.67 8.13
N THR A 67 -5.37 14.49 9.07
CA THR A 67 -6.00 15.78 8.75
C THR A 67 -5.06 16.95 8.93
N SER A 68 -4.14 16.85 9.88
CA SER A 68 -3.12 17.87 10.12
C SER A 68 -1.83 17.25 10.62
N ILE A 69 -0.73 17.91 10.27
CA ILE A 69 0.60 17.60 10.76
C ILE A 69 1.10 18.86 11.45
N SER A 70 1.42 18.75 12.73
CA SER A 70 2.04 19.81 13.52
C SER A 70 3.39 19.33 14.05
N SER A 71 4.32 20.25 14.27
CA SER A 71 5.62 19.91 14.87
C SER A 71 5.90 20.83 16.04
N GLN A 72 6.42 20.25 17.11
CA GLN A 72 6.90 20.99 18.27
C GLN A 72 8.41 20.77 18.38
N TYR A 73 9.13 21.85 18.65
CA TYR A 73 10.57 21.81 18.90
C TYR A 73 10.77 21.72 20.42
N ALA A 74 11.35 20.63 20.90
CA ALA A 74 11.77 20.52 22.28
C ALA A 74 13.27 20.81 22.37
N PHE A 75 13.61 21.82 23.17
CA PHE A 75 14.99 22.11 23.56
C PHE A 75 15.18 21.63 25.00
N SER A 76 16.00 20.61 25.20
CA SER A 76 16.40 20.16 26.54
C SER A 76 17.88 20.44 26.76
N SER A 77 18.15 21.26 27.77
CA SER A 77 19.47 21.48 28.34
C SER A 77 19.59 20.61 29.57
N ASP A 78 20.39 19.56 29.50
CA ASP A 78 20.61 18.63 30.62
C ASP A 78 22.10 18.64 30.97
N PHE A 79 22.44 19.29 32.09
CA PHE A 79 23.81 19.40 32.57
C PHE A 79 24.08 18.25 33.54
N SER A 80 24.28 17.03 33.01
CA SER A 80 24.78 15.90 33.80
C SER A 80 26.06 15.37 33.17
N GLY A 81 27.17 15.49 33.92
CA GLY A 81 28.48 14.99 33.51
C GLY A 81 28.48 13.46 33.48
N GLY A 82 28.27 12.89 32.30
CA GLY A 82 28.37 11.45 32.05
C GLY A 82 28.11 11.10 30.59
N VAL A 83 28.94 10.22 30.02
CA VAL A 83 28.75 9.72 28.66
C VAL A 83 27.71 8.59 28.69
N LYS A 84 26.49 8.86 28.23
CA LYS A 84 25.51 7.82 27.88
C LYS A 84 25.21 7.90 26.40
N ILE A 85 25.49 6.81 25.68
CA ILE A 85 25.10 6.60 24.29
C ILE A 85 23.75 5.88 24.34
N ASN A 86 22.67 6.59 24.07
CA ASN A 86 21.36 5.96 23.87
C ASN A 86 20.96 6.13 22.40
N GLU A 87 20.79 5.02 21.69
CA GLU A 87 20.14 4.99 20.38
C GLU A 87 18.64 5.21 20.58
N VAL A 88 18.12 6.37 20.14
CA VAL A 88 16.67 6.64 20.20
C VAL A 88 16.02 6.52 18.81
N PHE A 89 16.74 6.78 17.70
CA PHE A 89 16.30 6.53 16.32
C PHE A 89 17.51 6.43 15.36
N PRO A 90 17.39 5.72 14.21
CA PRO A 90 18.39 5.81 13.16
C PRO A 90 18.35 7.24 12.59
N ASP A 91 19.49 7.94 12.62
CA ASP A 91 19.73 9.32 12.15
C ASP A 91 19.87 10.42 13.23
N SER A 92 19.85 10.12 14.54
CA SER A 92 20.21 11.11 15.58
C SER A 92 21.57 10.80 16.24
N TYR A 93 22.61 11.54 15.87
CA TYR A 93 23.89 11.56 16.58
C TYR A 93 23.89 12.74 17.57
N SER A 94 23.75 12.49 18.87
CA SER A 94 23.95 13.53 19.90
C SER A 94 25.40 13.50 20.40
N LEU A 95 26.17 14.51 20.01
CA LEU A 95 27.45 14.81 20.67
C LEU A 95 27.15 15.62 21.93
N ASN A 96 27.29 15.02 23.11
CA ASN A 96 26.93 15.65 24.39
C ASN A 96 27.86 16.84 24.74
N LEU A 97 27.49 18.02 24.24
CA LEU A 97 27.88 19.34 24.77
C LEU A 97 26.74 19.97 25.61
N GLY A 98 25.82 19.15 26.17
CA GLY A 98 24.71 19.63 27.00
C GLY A 98 23.50 20.19 26.24
N PHE A 99 23.54 20.17 24.89
CA PHE A 99 22.46 20.64 24.04
C PHE A 99 21.86 19.48 23.25
N SER A 100 20.57 19.20 23.46
CA SER A 100 19.81 18.22 22.68
C SER A 100 18.64 18.91 21.98
N TYR A 101 18.52 18.68 20.67
CA TYR A 101 17.42 19.17 19.84
C TYR A 101 16.61 17.96 19.36
N ALA A 102 15.31 17.95 19.66
CA ALA A 102 14.40 16.93 19.17
C ALA A 102 13.14 17.56 18.58
N THR A 103 12.79 17.14 17.36
CA THR A 103 11.51 17.44 16.72
C THR A 103 10.59 16.24 16.88
N LYS A 104 9.44 16.42 17.54
CA LYS A 104 8.40 15.39 17.59
C LYS A 104 7.20 15.85 16.72
N PRO A 105 6.95 15.20 15.57
CA PRO A 105 5.71 15.44 14.83
C PRO A 105 4.52 14.92 15.60
N THR A 106 3.45 15.70 15.61
CA THR A 106 2.13 15.30 16.08
C THR A 106 1.20 15.25 14.87
N PHE A 107 0.75 14.05 14.54
CA PHE A 107 -0.26 13.80 13.52
C PHE A 107 -1.65 13.81 14.15
N THR A 108 -2.57 14.59 13.59
CA THR A 108 -3.98 14.51 13.96
C THR A 108 -4.66 13.53 13.03
N PHE A 109 -5.33 12.54 13.62
CA PHE A 109 -6.04 11.50 12.90
C PHE A 109 -7.53 11.61 13.12
N VAL A 110 -8.32 11.44 12.06
CA VAL A 110 -9.78 11.26 12.16
C VAL A 110 -10.19 9.90 11.59
N PRO A 111 -11.11 9.18 12.23
CA PRO A 111 -11.64 7.95 11.67
C PRO A 111 -12.41 8.19 10.36
N LEU A 112 -12.15 7.35 9.35
CA LEU A 112 -12.99 7.26 8.16
C LEU A 112 -14.26 6.48 8.52
N GLN A 113 -15.41 7.16 8.55
CA GLN A 113 -16.69 6.59 8.99
C GLN A 113 -17.86 7.09 8.12
N GLY A 114 -19.02 6.46 8.28
CA GLY A 114 -20.27 6.89 7.66
C GLY A 114 -20.26 6.78 6.13
N GLU A 115 -20.79 7.81 5.47
CA GLU A 115 -20.98 7.83 4.02
C GLU A 115 -19.64 7.81 3.25
N GLU A 116 -18.62 8.51 3.74
CA GLU A 116 -17.29 8.54 3.11
C GLU A 116 -16.64 7.15 3.14
N PHE A 117 -16.80 6.41 4.24
CA PHE A 117 -16.36 5.01 4.31
C PHE A 117 -17.08 4.17 3.26
N ALA A 118 -18.42 4.27 3.21
CA ALA A 118 -19.23 3.48 2.28
C ALA A 118 -18.86 3.77 0.83
N LYS A 119 -18.80 5.05 0.44
CA LYS A 119 -18.46 5.49 -0.91
C LYS A 119 -17.06 5.04 -1.34
N ARG A 120 -16.06 5.16 -0.47
CA ARG A 120 -14.66 4.87 -0.83
C ARG A 120 -14.32 3.39 -0.81
N LEU A 121 -14.92 2.62 0.10
CA LEU A 121 -14.51 1.22 0.30
C LEU A 121 -15.47 0.20 -0.28
N LEU A 122 -16.77 0.51 -0.34
CA LEU A 122 -17.79 -0.46 -0.77
C LEU A 122 -18.13 -0.36 -2.26
N SER A 123 -17.88 0.79 -2.88
CA SER A 123 -18.08 0.96 -4.32
C SER A 123 -17.11 0.08 -5.13
N PRO A 124 -17.57 -0.57 -6.20
CA PRO A 124 -16.68 -1.26 -7.14
C PRO A 124 -15.64 -0.31 -7.73
N ILE A 125 -14.43 -0.82 -7.97
CA ILE A 125 -13.35 -0.07 -8.62
C ILE A 125 -13.79 0.26 -10.06
N PRO A 126 -13.78 1.53 -10.49
CA PRO A 126 -14.14 1.89 -11.86
C PRO A 126 -13.22 1.23 -12.90
N ILE A 127 -13.75 0.84 -14.06
CA ILE A 127 -12.97 0.23 -15.16
C ILE A 127 -11.87 1.18 -15.63
N GLU A 128 -12.09 2.49 -15.53
CA GLU A 128 -11.11 3.52 -15.88
C GLU A 128 -9.87 3.44 -15.00
N HIS A 129 -10.04 3.21 -13.70
CA HIS A 129 -8.92 3.02 -12.76
C HIS A 129 -8.17 1.72 -13.08
N LEU A 130 -8.88 0.66 -13.49
CA LEU A 130 -8.26 -0.58 -13.94
C LEU A 130 -7.36 -0.34 -15.16
N ILE A 131 -7.85 0.38 -16.18
CA ILE A 131 -7.09 0.70 -17.40
C ILE A 131 -5.89 1.59 -17.10
N LEU A 132 -6.06 2.58 -16.21
CA LEU A 132 -4.95 3.42 -15.75
C LEU A 132 -3.82 2.56 -15.17
N LEU A 133 -4.15 1.60 -14.29
CA LEU A 133 -3.18 0.70 -13.67
C LEU A 133 -2.53 -0.24 -14.69
N LEU A 134 -3.31 -0.80 -15.62
CA LEU A 134 -2.80 -1.68 -16.67
C LEU A 134 -1.83 -0.96 -17.63
N ASN A 135 -1.95 0.37 -17.75
CA ASN A 135 -1.06 1.21 -18.56
C ASN A 135 0.09 1.85 -17.77
N SER A 136 0.10 1.79 -16.43
CA SER A 136 1.14 2.40 -15.59
C SER A 136 2.31 1.44 -15.27
N GLY A 137 2.45 0.35 -16.03
CA GLY A 137 3.55 -0.60 -15.91
C GLY A 137 3.31 -1.75 -14.94
N TRP A 138 2.12 -1.83 -14.34
CA TRP A 138 1.73 -3.00 -13.55
C TRP A 138 1.57 -4.24 -14.44
N ARG A 139 1.85 -5.41 -13.86
CA ARG A 139 1.55 -6.68 -14.53
C ARG A 139 0.04 -6.86 -14.64
N VAL A 140 -0.42 -7.33 -15.79
CA VAL A 140 -1.84 -7.51 -16.08
C VAL A 140 -2.43 -8.57 -15.16
N ASP A 141 -1.71 -9.66 -14.93
CA ASP A 141 -2.18 -10.73 -14.06
C ASP A 141 -2.39 -10.27 -12.62
N ARG A 142 -1.47 -9.47 -12.06
CA ARG A 142 -1.60 -8.89 -10.71
C ARG A 142 -2.81 -7.98 -10.60
N VAL A 143 -2.98 -7.05 -11.54
CA VAL A 143 -4.09 -6.09 -11.51
C VAL A 143 -5.43 -6.81 -11.66
N LEU A 144 -5.56 -7.75 -12.60
CA LEU A 144 -6.79 -8.50 -12.79
C LEU A 144 -7.10 -9.42 -11.59
N ARG A 145 -6.12 -10.17 -11.09
CA ARG A 145 -6.32 -11.04 -9.92
C ARG A 145 -6.77 -10.27 -8.69
N LEU A 146 -6.26 -9.05 -8.50
CA LEU A 146 -6.59 -8.23 -7.35
C LEU A 146 -7.93 -7.49 -7.51
N CYS A 147 -8.12 -6.80 -8.64
CA CYS A 147 -9.21 -5.83 -8.81
C CYS A 147 -10.46 -6.40 -9.48
N VAL A 148 -10.39 -7.58 -10.08
CA VAL A 148 -11.51 -8.14 -10.87
C VAL A 148 -12.06 -9.39 -10.21
N GLN A 149 -13.36 -9.37 -9.93
CA GLN A 149 -14.11 -10.46 -9.31
C GLN A 149 -14.53 -11.53 -10.30
N ALA A 150 -14.84 -11.14 -11.55
CA ALA A 150 -15.13 -12.06 -12.64
C ALA A 150 -14.84 -11.42 -14.01
N ILE A 151 -14.48 -12.26 -14.99
CA ILE A 151 -14.44 -11.88 -16.40
C ILE A 151 -15.32 -12.86 -17.18
N ASN A 152 -16.30 -12.34 -17.93
CA ASN A 152 -17.35 -13.13 -18.57
C ASN A 152 -18.02 -14.09 -17.56
N ASP A 153 -17.81 -15.39 -17.71
CA ASP A 153 -18.35 -16.44 -16.84
C ASP A 153 -17.27 -17.05 -15.92
N LEU A 154 -16.07 -16.44 -15.87
CA LEU A 154 -14.93 -16.95 -15.12
C LEU A 154 -14.83 -16.25 -13.76
N PRO A 155 -15.18 -16.93 -12.66
CA PRO A 155 -15.04 -16.37 -11.33
C PRO A 155 -13.56 -16.26 -10.94
N ASN A 156 -13.22 -15.15 -10.29
CA ASN A 156 -11.98 -14.99 -9.56
C ASN A 156 -12.32 -14.96 -8.06
N ALA A 157 -12.62 -16.11 -7.48
CA ALA A 157 -12.95 -16.25 -6.06
C ALA A 157 -13.86 -15.14 -5.49
N PRO A 158 -15.07 -14.96 -6.04
CA PRO A 158 -15.98 -13.90 -5.60
C PRO A 158 -16.31 -13.96 -4.10
N THR A 159 -16.37 -15.17 -3.53
CA THR A 159 -16.63 -15.38 -2.09
C THR A 159 -15.46 -14.95 -1.19
N ALA A 160 -14.27 -14.72 -1.75
CA ALA A 160 -13.11 -14.18 -1.02
C ALA A 160 -13.12 -12.64 -0.93
N SER A 161 -14.11 -11.96 -1.53
CA SER A 161 -14.30 -10.51 -1.41
C SER A 161 -15.03 -10.10 -0.11
N GLY A 162 -15.32 -11.06 0.77
CA GLY A 162 -15.95 -10.86 2.08
C GLY A 162 -15.26 -11.70 3.16
N PRO A 163 -15.93 -11.93 4.31
CA PRO A 163 -15.40 -12.82 5.35
C PRO A 163 -14.96 -14.17 4.78
N THR A 164 -13.89 -14.73 5.34
CA THR A 164 -13.28 -15.97 4.85
C THR A 164 -14.32 -17.07 4.64
N PRO A 165 -14.50 -17.58 3.40
CA PRO A 165 -15.54 -18.57 3.12
C PRO A 165 -15.20 -19.93 3.73
N ALA A 166 -16.24 -20.68 4.08
CA ALA A 166 -16.11 -22.06 4.57
C ALA A 166 -15.74 -23.03 3.44
N GLU A 167 -16.15 -22.73 2.20
CA GLU A 167 -15.91 -23.56 1.03
C GLU A 167 -14.88 -22.94 0.09
N ALA A 168 -14.08 -23.80 -0.55
CA ALA A 168 -13.04 -23.38 -1.49
C ALA A 168 -13.66 -22.66 -2.69
N PRO A 169 -13.20 -21.43 -3.01
CA PRO A 169 -13.75 -20.68 -4.14
C PRO A 169 -13.29 -21.20 -5.50
N GLU A 170 -14.02 -20.83 -6.54
CA GLU A 170 -13.61 -21.04 -7.93
C GLU A 170 -12.69 -19.91 -8.41
N PHE A 171 -11.50 -20.25 -8.93
CA PHE A 171 -10.51 -19.26 -9.41
C PHE A 171 -9.51 -19.79 -10.45
N LYS A 172 -9.43 -21.11 -10.67
CA LYS A 172 -8.31 -21.74 -11.41
C LYS A 172 -8.25 -21.27 -12.86
N ASP A 173 -9.39 -21.25 -13.56
CA ASP A 173 -9.44 -20.81 -14.95
C ASP A 173 -9.15 -19.31 -15.11
N PHE A 174 -9.56 -18.50 -14.13
CA PHE A 174 -9.18 -17.09 -14.07
C PHE A 174 -7.66 -16.91 -13.88
N LEU A 175 -7.04 -17.72 -13.03
CA LEU A 175 -5.58 -17.71 -12.84
C LEU A 175 -4.86 -18.08 -14.14
N VAL A 176 -5.37 -19.08 -14.88
CA VAL A 176 -4.85 -19.47 -16.19
C VAL A 176 -5.00 -18.32 -17.20
N LEU A 177 -6.19 -17.72 -17.30
CA LEU A 177 -6.47 -16.58 -18.18
C LEU A 177 -5.52 -15.40 -17.90
N SER A 178 -5.42 -14.99 -16.63
CA SER A 178 -4.62 -13.84 -16.23
C SER A 178 -3.13 -14.04 -16.56
N ARG A 179 -2.59 -15.24 -16.35
CA ARG A 179 -1.22 -15.60 -16.76
C ARG A 179 -1.02 -15.53 -18.28
N LYS A 180 -1.99 -16.00 -19.09
CA LYS A 180 -1.93 -15.91 -20.55
C LYS A 180 -1.98 -14.46 -21.05
N LEU A 181 -2.82 -13.62 -20.44
CA LEU A 181 -2.86 -12.19 -20.74
C LEU A 181 -1.51 -11.52 -20.41
N GLU A 182 -0.87 -11.87 -19.29
CA GLU A 182 0.46 -11.35 -18.95
C GLU A 182 1.54 -11.79 -19.97
N ILE A 183 1.46 -13.00 -20.52
CA ILE A 183 2.37 -13.45 -21.60
C ILE A 183 2.25 -12.54 -22.83
N LEU A 184 1.03 -12.23 -23.25
CA LEU A 184 0.80 -11.31 -24.38
C LEU A 184 1.25 -9.88 -24.05
N ARG A 185 0.97 -9.39 -22.84
CA ARG A 185 1.37 -8.05 -22.40
C ARG A 185 2.88 -7.89 -22.37
N LYS A 186 3.63 -8.89 -21.86
CA LYS A 186 5.10 -8.89 -21.86
C LYS A 186 5.70 -8.76 -23.26
N LYS A 187 5.02 -9.31 -24.27
CA LYS A 187 5.43 -9.21 -25.68
C LYS A 187 4.93 -7.94 -26.37
N GLY A 188 4.19 -7.07 -25.67
CA GLY A 188 3.59 -5.86 -26.23
C GLY A 188 2.47 -6.15 -27.24
N LEU A 189 1.82 -7.31 -27.12
CA LEU A 189 0.83 -7.81 -28.08
C LEU A 189 -0.63 -7.49 -27.71
N ILE A 190 -0.85 -7.02 -26.49
CA ILE A 190 -2.14 -6.51 -26.03
C ILE A 190 -1.96 -5.16 -25.35
N LYS A 191 -2.99 -4.32 -25.44
CA LYS A 191 -3.07 -3.04 -24.73
C LYS A 191 -4.50 -2.81 -24.25
N PHE A 192 -4.62 -2.19 -23.08
CA PHE A 192 -5.89 -1.72 -22.56
C PHE A 192 -5.99 -0.23 -22.86
N LEU A 193 -6.95 0.20 -23.68
CA LEU A 193 -7.00 1.57 -24.20
C LEU A 193 -8.43 2.08 -24.22
N PHE A 194 -8.58 3.39 -24.41
CA PHE A 194 -9.85 4.00 -24.71
C PHE A 194 -9.95 4.30 -26.21
N LEU A 195 -10.99 3.80 -26.87
CA LEU A 195 -11.33 4.14 -28.24
C LEU A 195 -12.42 5.20 -28.27
N GLN A 196 -12.26 6.20 -29.14
CA GLN A 196 -13.32 7.14 -29.45
C GLN A 196 -14.17 6.56 -30.59
N LYS A 197 -15.45 6.30 -30.32
CA LYS A 197 -16.42 5.83 -31.31
C LYS A 197 -17.75 6.50 -31.07
N ASP A 198 -18.34 7.13 -32.09
CA ASP A 198 -19.66 7.75 -32.02
C ASP A 198 -19.83 8.74 -30.83
N HIS A 199 -18.79 9.56 -30.59
CA HIS A 199 -18.69 10.49 -29.44
C HIS A 199 -18.69 9.83 -28.05
N GLN A 200 -18.53 8.51 -27.98
CA GLN A 200 -18.35 7.75 -26.75
C GLN A 200 -16.91 7.29 -26.60
N THR A 201 -16.40 7.35 -25.37
CA THR A 201 -15.10 6.82 -24.99
C THR A 201 -15.28 5.41 -24.47
N LEU A 202 -14.87 4.41 -25.25
CA LEU A 202 -15.07 3.00 -24.93
C LEU A 202 -13.75 2.37 -24.44
N PRO A 203 -13.72 1.82 -23.22
CA PRO A 203 -12.60 1.00 -22.78
C PRO A 203 -12.53 -0.29 -23.60
N VAL A 204 -11.36 -0.67 -24.10
CA VAL A 204 -11.16 -1.88 -24.90
C VAL A 204 -9.88 -2.63 -24.52
N LEU A 205 -9.91 -3.95 -24.69
CA LEU A 205 -8.71 -4.76 -24.90
C LEU A 205 -8.40 -4.78 -26.39
N MET A 206 -7.29 -4.18 -26.80
CA MET A 206 -6.81 -4.18 -28.16
C MET A 206 -5.75 -5.26 -28.36
N LEU A 207 -5.84 -6.01 -29.45
CA LEU A 207 -4.82 -6.95 -29.90
C LEU A 207 -3.99 -6.34 -31.02
N ASP A 208 -2.68 -6.52 -30.91
CA ASP A 208 -1.77 -6.27 -32.03
C ASP A 208 -2.00 -7.33 -33.11
N SER A 209 -1.88 -6.98 -34.39
CA SER A 209 -2.07 -7.91 -35.50
C SER A 209 -1.13 -9.12 -35.43
N ARG A 210 0.07 -8.95 -34.84
CA ARG A 210 1.03 -10.04 -34.61
C ARG A 210 0.52 -11.07 -33.60
N ALA A 211 -0.48 -10.72 -32.79
CA ALA A 211 -1.08 -11.61 -31.80
C ALA A 211 -2.19 -12.49 -32.37
N GLU A 212 -2.69 -12.16 -33.57
CA GLU A 212 -3.99 -12.62 -34.05
C GLU A 212 -4.10 -14.14 -34.23
N ASP A 213 -3.01 -14.78 -34.68
CA ASP A 213 -2.93 -16.22 -34.96
C ASP A 213 -1.99 -16.96 -33.99
N LEU A 214 -1.67 -16.36 -32.84
CA LEU A 214 -0.88 -17.03 -31.82
C LEU A 214 -1.73 -18.06 -31.06
N PRO A 215 -1.21 -19.27 -30.77
CA PRO A 215 -1.94 -20.28 -30.00
C PRO A 215 -2.47 -19.78 -28.66
N VAL A 216 -1.69 -18.95 -27.95
CA VAL A 216 -2.10 -18.35 -26.68
C VAL A 216 -3.29 -17.40 -26.82
N THR A 217 -3.43 -16.72 -27.97
CA THR A 217 -4.56 -15.83 -28.25
C THR A 217 -5.82 -16.65 -28.50
N ASP A 218 -5.73 -17.75 -29.24
CA ASP A 218 -6.86 -18.65 -29.47
C ASP A 218 -7.31 -19.35 -28.18
N GLU A 219 -6.37 -19.72 -27.31
CA GLU A 219 -6.71 -20.22 -25.97
C GLU A 219 -7.45 -19.17 -25.13
N ILE A 220 -7.01 -17.90 -25.14
CA ILE A 220 -7.73 -16.81 -24.45
C ILE A 220 -9.14 -16.64 -25.03
N ARG A 221 -9.28 -16.65 -26.36
CA ARG A 221 -10.59 -16.58 -27.02
C ARG A 221 -11.47 -17.76 -26.63
N HIS A 222 -10.93 -18.97 -26.57
CA HIS A 222 -11.66 -20.16 -26.16
C HIS A 222 -12.13 -20.07 -24.70
N ILE A 223 -11.22 -19.72 -23.78
CA ILE A 223 -11.50 -19.53 -22.36
C ILE A 223 -12.61 -18.48 -22.14
N LEU A 224 -12.55 -17.38 -22.90
CA LEU A 224 -13.52 -16.29 -22.80
C LEU A 224 -14.75 -16.43 -23.71
N LYS A 225 -14.80 -17.47 -24.55
CA LYS A 225 -15.85 -17.70 -25.56
C LYS A 225 -15.99 -16.52 -26.55
N LEU A 226 -14.87 -15.97 -27.02
CA LEU A 226 -14.82 -14.82 -27.92
C LEU A 226 -14.66 -15.21 -29.39
N GLU A 227 -15.31 -14.47 -30.28
CA GLU A 227 -15.06 -14.51 -31.73
C GLU A 227 -13.78 -13.76 -32.09
N LYS A 228 -13.17 -14.08 -33.23
CA LYS A 228 -11.98 -13.37 -33.74
C LYS A 228 -12.30 -11.89 -34.01
N ALA A 229 -11.58 -11.00 -33.34
CA ALA A 229 -11.70 -9.55 -33.49
C ALA A 229 -10.35 -8.85 -33.19
N PRO A 230 -10.11 -7.65 -33.74
CA PRO A 230 -8.90 -6.86 -33.45
C PRO A 230 -8.94 -6.20 -32.06
N TYR A 231 -10.14 -6.02 -31.49
CA TYR A 231 -10.33 -5.52 -30.13
C TYR A 231 -11.64 -6.05 -29.56
N TYR A 232 -11.75 -5.99 -28.23
CA TYR A 232 -12.95 -6.32 -27.47
C TYR A 232 -13.29 -5.17 -26.51
N PRO A 233 -14.47 -4.55 -26.62
CA PRO A 233 -14.95 -3.60 -25.61
C PRO A 233 -15.02 -4.25 -24.23
N LEU A 234 -14.65 -3.49 -23.21
CA LEU A 234 -14.80 -3.86 -21.81
C LEU A 234 -16.11 -3.28 -21.31
N VAL A 235 -17.02 -4.13 -20.84
CA VAL A 235 -18.37 -3.72 -20.41
C VAL A 235 -18.61 -4.13 -18.96
N GLY A 236 -19.51 -3.43 -18.28
CA GLY A 236 -19.87 -3.73 -16.91
C GLY A 236 -20.76 -4.97 -16.76
N PRO A 237 -20.99 -5.43 -15.51
CA PRO A 237 -21.79 -6.61 -15.18
C PRO A 237 -23.24 -6.58 -15.71
N GLU A 238 -23.80 -5.39 -15.89
CA GLU A 238 -25.15 -5.16 -16.40
C GLU A 238 -25.35 -5.62 -17.84
N THR A 239 -24.26 -5.77 -18.60
CA THR A 239 -24.31 -6.26 -19.98
C THR A 239 -24.19 -7.79 -19.97
N PRO A 240 -25.06 -8.54 -20.67
CA PRO A 240 -24.91 -10.00 -20.78
C PRO A 240 -23.58 -10.43 -21.40
N SER A 241 -23.03 -11.58 -21.01
CA SER A 241 -21.85 -12.18 -21.68
C SER A 241 -22.11 -12.37 -23.18
N GLY A 242 -21.09 -12.14 -24.02
CA GLY A 242 -21.20 -12.30 -25.47
C GLY A 242 -19.85 -12.45 -26.17
N PRO A 243 -19.82 -12.86 -27.45
CA PRO A 243 -18.58 -13.22 -28.14
C PRO A 243 -17.77 -12.02 -28.66
N ARG A 244 -18.30 -10.80 -28.57
CA ARG A 244 -17.73 -9.59 -29.18
C ARG A 244 -17.31 -8.53 -28.16
N HIS A 245 -17.40 -8.82 -26.87
CA HIS A 245 -17.01 -7.94 -25.77
C HIS A 245 -16.56 -8.78 -24.56
N ILE A 246 -15.89 -8.13 -23.63
CA ILE A 246 -15.44 -8.73 -22.37
C ILE A 246 -16.20 -8.06 -21.25
N ARG A 247 -17.05 -8.82 -20.57
CA ARG A 247 -17.72 -8.38 -19.34
C ARG A 247 -16.74 -8.44 -18.18
N ILE A 248 -16.61 -7.36 -17.43
CA ILE A 248 -15.72 -7.26 -16.28
C ILE A 248 -16.54 -6.86 -15.05
N GLU A 249 -16.46 -7.67 -14.01
CA GLU A 249 -16.99 -7.35 -12.69
C GLU A 249 -15.83 -6.99 -11.78
N THR A 250 -15.76 -5.74 -11.32
CA THR A 250 -14.67 -5.28 -10.46
C THR A 250 -15.00 -5.49 -8.99
N ARG A 251 -13.97 -5.76 -8.18
CA ARG A 251 -14.08 -5.71 -6.72
C ARG A 251 -14.18 -4.28 -6.25
N SER A 252 -14.78 -4.09 -5.09
CA SER A 252 -14.59 -2.91 -4.27
C SER A 252 -13.26 -2.96 -3.53
N LEU A 253 -12.82 -1.83 -2.97
CA LEU A 253 -11.56 -1.79 -2.20
C LEU A 253 -11.65 -2.66 -0.93
N ILE A 254 -12.80 -2.72 -0.28
CA ILE A 254 -13.00 -3.65 0.84
C ILE A 254 -12.88 -5.11 0.37
N GLY A 255 -13.38 -5.42 -0.83
CA GLY A 255 -13.26 -6.75 -1.43
C GLY A 255 -11.80 -7.11 -1.72
N VAL A 256 -11.00 -6.16 -2.19
CA VAL A 256 -9.55 -6.32 -2.34
C VAL A 256 -8.88 -6.64 -1.01
N LEU A 257 -9.25 -5.93 0.06
CA LEU A 257 -8.68 -6.15 1.39
C LEU A 257 -9.05 -7.53 1.95
N PHE A 258 -10.31 -7.96 1.80
CA PHE A 258 -10.73 -9.31 2.17
C PHE A 258 -10.02 -10.39 1.36
N TYR A 259 -9.83 -10.16 0.05
CA TYR A 259 -9.11 -11.09 -0.81
C TYR A 259 -7.65 -11.26 -0.37
N LEU A 260 -6.95 -10.16 -0.07
CA LEU A 260 -5.57 -10.18 0.41
C LEU A 260 -5.44 -10.68 1.86
N SER A 261 -6.46 -10.49 2.70
CA SER A 261 -6.44 -11.00 4.08
C SER A 261 -6.34 -12.53 4.13
N GLN A 262 -6.75 -13.21 3.06
CA GLN A 262 -6.59 -14.65 2.92
C GLN A 262 -5.12 -15.10 2.79
N GLY A 263 -4.20 -14.20 2.40
CA GLY A 263 -2.77 -14.46 2.25
C GLY A 263 -1.98 -14.46 3.56
N LEU A 264 -2.65 -14.30 4.70
CA LEU A 264 -2.03 -14.33 6.02
C LEU A 264 -1.84 -15.76 6.51
N GLU A 265 -0.61 -16.07 6.93
CA GLU A 265 -0.33 -17.24 7.75
C GLU A 265 -1.04 -17.11 9.10
N VAL A 266 -1.79 -18.16 9.46
CA VAL A 266 -2.47 -18.21 10.75
C VAL A 266 -1.78 -19.25 11.63
N PRO A 267 -1.43 -18.92 12.89
CA PRO A 267 -0.89 -19.88 13.84
C PRO A 267 -1.83 -21.08 14.05
N GLN A 268 -1.26 -22.27 14.28
CA GLN A 268 -2.05 -23.49 14.49
C GLN A 268 -2.95 -23.39 15.71
N GLU A 269 -2.53 -22.67 16.75
CA GLU A 269 -3.33 -22.47 17.96
C GLU A 269 -4.61 -21.67 17.66
N ASP A 270 -4.56 -20.72 16.72
CA ASP A 270 -5.72 -19.92 16.32
C ASP A 270 -6.68 -20.70 15.42
N LEU A 271 -6.14 -21.57 14.56
CA LEU A 271 -6.93 -22.50 13.74
C LEU A 271 -7.68 -23.50 14.62
N GLN A 272 -6.99 -24.15 15.56
CA GLN A 272 -7.58 -25.12 16.48
C GLN A 272 -8.55 -24.47 17.47
N GLY A 273 -8.26 -23.24 17.90
CA GLY A 273 -9.11 -22.46 18.79
C GLY A 273 -10.35 -21.85 18.12
N GLY A 274 -10.58 -22.09 16.82
CA GLY A 274 -11.75 -21.57 16.10
C GLY A 274 -11.76 -20.05 15.94
N ARG A 275 -10.59 -19.39 16.01
CA ARG A 275 -10.47 -17.93 15.91
C ARG A 275 -10.51 -17.41 14.48
N VAL A 276 -10.34 -18.30 13.51
CA VAL A 276 -10.48 -18.03 12.07
C VAL A 276 -11.25 -19.16 11.41
N THR A 277 -11.91 -18.85 10.30
CA THR A 277 -12.56 -19.85 9.45
C THR A 277 -11.52 -20.72 8.74
N ILE A 278 -11.71 -22.04 8.75
CA ILE A 278 -10.94 -22.98 7.94
C ILE A 278 -11.74 -23.28 6.67
N THR A 279 -11.24 -22.81 5.54
CA THR A 279 -11.82 -23.11 4.22
C THR A 279 -11.52 -24.56 3.84
N ARG A 280 -12.51 -25.27 3.28
CA ARG A 280 -12.41 -26.68 2.89
C ARG A 280 -12.94 -26.90 1.48
N TYR A 281 -12.43 -27.94 0.83
CA TYR A 281 -13.07 -28.50 -0.36
C TYR A 281 -14.35 -29.27 0.02
N PRO A 282 -15.23 -29.56 -0.96
CA PRO A 282 -16.42 -30.38 -0.71
C PRO A 282 -16.14 -31.76 -0.12
N ASP A 283 -14.93 -32.30 -0.34
CA ASP A 283 -14.46 -33.56 0.23
C ASP A 283 -13.91 -33.44 1.68
N GLY A 284 -13.98 -32.25 2.28
CA GLY A 284 -13.55 -31.96 3.65
C GLY A 284 -12.06 -31.62 3.80
N ARG A 285 -11.23 -31.79 2.76
CA ARG A 285 -9.80 -31.44 2.81
C ARG A 285 -9.61 -29.93 3.02
N PRO A 286 -8.61 -29.49 3.81
CA PRO A 286 -8.34 -28.07 4.00
C PRO A 286 -7.87 -27.44 2.68
N PHE A 287 -8.39 -26.25 2.38
CA PHE A 287 -7.98 -25.46 1.23
C PHE A 287 -6.81 -24.54 1.60
N SER A 288 -5.76 -24.51 0.78
CA SER A 288 -4.66 -23.57 0.94
C SER A 288 -4.89 -22.33 0.10
N TRP A 289 -5.11 -21.19 0.76
CA TRP A 289 -5.22 -19.88 0.08
C TRP A 289 -3.96 -19.51 -0.71
N GLN A 290 -2.81 -20.10 -0.38
CA GLN A 290 -1.58 -19.92 -1.16
C GLN A 290 -1.67 -20.54 -2.56
N GLU A 291 -2.58 -21.48 -2.84
CA GLU A 291 -2.82 -21.93 -4.23
C GLU A 291 -3.33 -20.82 -5.15
N MET A 292 -4.00 -19.81 -4.57
CA MET A 292 -4.53 -18.66 -5.28
C MET A 292 -3.60 -17.45 -5.20
N LEU A 293 -2.96 -17.25 -4.06
CA LEU A 293 -2.18 -16.05 -3.73
C LEU A 293 -0.65 -16.23 -3.88
N GLU A 294 -0.19 -17.44 -4.20
CA GLU A 294 1.21 -17.88 -4.33
C GLU A 294 2.24 -16.76 -4.60
N ASP A 295 2.24 -16.22 -5.82
CA ASP A 295 3.17 -15.21 -6.32
C ASP A 295 2.61 -13.78 -6.21
N LEU A 296 1.52 -13.62 -5.46
CA LEU A 296 0.81 -12.37 -5.31
C LEU A 296 1.02 -11.77 -3.91
N PHE A 297 0.77 -12.54 -2.85
CA PHE A 297 0.74 -11.97 -1.49
C PHE A 297 0.86 -13.02 -0.39
N CYS A 298 1.83 -12.83 0.52
CA CYS A 298 2.02 -13.64 1.70
C CYS A 298 2.44 -12.78 2.91
N VAL A 299 1.73 -12.91 4.02
CA VAL A 299 2.09 -12.29 5.31
C VAL A 299 2.39 -13.40 6.29
N ARG A 300 3.58 -13.34 6.89
CA ARG A 300 4.06 -14.37 7.82
C ARG A 300 3.75 -14.02 9.26
N THR A 301 3.84 -15.02 10.14
CA THR A 301 3.68 -14.84 11.59
C THR A 301 4.91 -15.27 12.38
N SER A 302 5.20 -14.59 13.49
CA SER A 302 6.27 -14.95 14.44
C SER A 302 5.91 -14.52 15.87
N GLU A 303 6.54 -15.14 16.86
CA GLU A 303 6.35 -14.75 18.28
C GLU A 303 7.12 -13.49 18.65
N LYS A 304 8.30 -13.31 18.06
CA LYS A 304 9.18 -12.16 18.26
C LYS A 304 9.23 -11.33 16.99
N LEU A 305 9.53 -10.03 17.13
CA LEU A 305 9.71 -9.14 15.99
C LEU A 305 10.87 -9.67 15.12
N PRO A 306 10.64 -9.99 13.84
CA PRO A 306 11.70 -10.48 12.97
C PRO A 306 12.63 -9.35 12.52
N SER A 307 13.94 -9.60 12.53
CA SER A 307 14.93 -8.63 12.04
C SER A 307 14.89 -8.41 10.52
N GLN A 308 14.30 -9.35 9.77
CA GLN A 308 14.19 -9.32 8.32
C GLN A 308 12.81 -8.84 7.83
N ALA A 309 12.00 -8.23 8.70
CA ALA A 309 10.72 -7.66 8.32
C ALA A 309 10.90 -6.32 7.61
N ALA A 310 10.32 -6.17 6.41
CA ALA A 310 10.15 -4.85 5.79
C ALA A 310 9.02 -4.04 6.46
N LEU A 311 8.02 -4.75 6.97
CA LEU A 311 6.87 -4.17 7.67
C LEU A 311 6.35 -5.23 8.65
N ALA A 312 6.03 -4.83 9.88
CA ALA A 312 5.48 -5.73 10.88
C ALA A 312 4.46 -5.02 11.76
N VAL A 313 3.44 -5.75 12.22
CA VAL A 313 2.46 -5.28 13.19
C VAL A 313 2.25 -6.34 14.28
N LYS A 314 2.07 -5.89 15.52
CA LYS A 314 1.77 -6.78 16.65
C LYS A 314 0.26 -6.92 16.80
N TYR A 315 -0.23 -8.14 16.87
CA TYR A 315 -1.64 -8.43 17.04
C TYR A 315 -1.82 -9.76 17.79
N ARG A 316 -2.70 -9.79 18.80
CA ARG A 316 -2.96 -10.96 19.67
C ARG A 316 -1.68 -11.64 20.20
N GLY A 317 -0.71 -10.83 20.61
CA GLY A 317 0.55 -11.32 21.19
C GLY A 317 1.58 -11.85 20.18
N ARG A 318 1.28 -11.84 18.88
CA ARG A 318 2.20 -12.26 17.81
C ARG A 318 2.49 -11.11 16.84
N TRP A 319 3.53 -11.29 16.04
CA TRP A 319 3.90 -10.38 14.97
C TRP A 319 3.44 -10.95 13.63
N PHE A 320 2.78 -10.11 12.84
CA PHE A 320 2.45 -10.37 11.44
C PHE A 320 3.32 -9.46 10.59
N TYR A 321 4.00 -10.01 9.59
CA TYR A 321 5.02 -9.26 8.87
C TYR A 321 5.17 -9.66 7.39
N ILE A 322 5.68 -8.71 6.61
CA ILE A 322 6.13 -8.93 5.23
C ILE A 322 7.65 -9.05 5.27
N LEU A 323 8.19 -10.12 4.69
CA LEU A 323 9.64 -10.31 4.55
C LEU A 323 10.24 -9.25 3.63
N ASP A 324 11.41 -8.73 3.98
CA ASP A 324 12.09 -7.75 3.13
C ASP A 324 12.56 -8.33 1.79
N THR A 325 12.78 -9.64 1.70
CA THR A 325 13.12 -10.29 0.42
C THR A 325 11.90 -10.64 -0.43
N ASP A 326 10.67 -10.46 0.09
CA ASP A 326 9.44 -10.80 -0.63
C ASP A 326 8.99 -9.65 -1.54
N LEU A 327 9.65 -9.55 -2.71
CA LEU A 327 9.34 -8.54 -3.72
C LEU A 327 7.91 -8.68 -4.29
N PRO A 328 7.37 -9.89 -4.55
CA PRO A 328 5.99 -10.03 -5.00
C PRO A 328 4.97 -9.42 -4.01
N THR A 329 5.06 -9.77 -2.72
CA THR A 329 4.18 -9.22 -1.69
C THR A 329 4.36 -7.72 -1.55
N LYS A 330 5.60 -7.20 -1.52
CA LYS A 330 5.86 -5.75 -1.47
C LYS A 330 5.23 -5.02 -2.67
N SER A 331 5.32 -5.58 -3.86
CA SER A 331 4.74 -4.98 -5.07
C SER A 331 3.21 -4.95 -5.02
N THR A 332 2.58 -6.03 -4.55
CA THR A 332 1.12 -6.09 -4.36
C THR A 332 0.66 -5.12 -3.26
N PHE A 333 1.44 -4.98 -2.20
CA PHE A 333 1.16 -4.03 -1.12
C PHE A 333 1.23 -2.56 -1.61
N ILE A 334 2.21 -2.23 -2.47
CA ILE A 334 2.27 -0.92 -3.14
C ILE A 334 1.04 -0.70 -4.02
N LEU A 335 0.61 -1.71 -4.80
CA LEU A 335 -0.60 -1.61 -5.62
C LEU A 335 -1.84 -1.37 -4.75
N LEU A 336 -1.96 -2.06 -3.61
CA LEU A 336 -3.05 -1.84 -2.64
C LEU A 336 -3.04 -0.39 -2.11
N GLN A 337 -1.88 0.14 -1.76
CA GLN A 337 -1.75 1.52 -1.29
C GLN A 337 -2.11 2.53 -2.39
N GLN A 338 -1.75 2.27 -3.64
CA GLN A 338 -2.13 3.11 -4.78
C GLN A 338 -3.63 3.08 -5.04
N LEU A 339 -4.26 1.90 -4.99
CA LEU A 339 -5.72 1.76 -5.10
C LEU A 339 -6.44 2.57 -4.01
N PHE A 340 -5.96 2.50 -2.76
CA PHE A 340 -6.50 3.28 -1.66
C PHE A 340 -6.33 4.79 -1.89
N ALA A 341 -5.17 5.23 -2.37
CA ALA A 341 -4.91 6.64 -2.67
C ALA A 341 -5.77 7.18 -3.82
N LEU A 342 -6.01 6.37 -4.87
CA LEU A 342 -6.87 6.75 -6.00
C LEU A 342 -8.30 7.04 -5.53
N GLU A 343 -8.86 6.23 -4.64
CA GLU A 343 -10.21 6.48 -4.10
C GLU A 343 -10.25 7.61 -3.07
N ALA A 344 -9.17 7.84 -2.32
CA ALA A 344 -9.07 8.96 -1.37
C ALA A 344 -8.95 10.33 -2.07
N SER A 345 -8.38 10.38 -3.28
CA SER A 345 -8.14 11.63 -4.03
C SER A 345 -9.41 12.41 -4.40
N LYS A 346 -10.59 11.81 -4.25
CA LYS A 346 -11.89 12.46 -4.46
C LYS A 346 -12.29 13.43 -3.32
N GLY A 347 -11.53 13.51 -2.22
CA GLY A 347 -11.89 14.32 -1.06
C GLY A 347 -10.72 15.00 -0.34
N LYS A 348 -10.60 16.32 -0.53
CA LYS A 348 -9.87 17.33 0.26
C LYS A 348 -8.35 17.47 0.11
N ILE A 349 -7.95 18.73 -0.03
CA ILE A 349 -6.58 19.25 0.07
C ILE A 349 -6.18 19.23 1.55
N LEU A 350 -5.04 18.60 1.87
CA LEU A 350 -4.44 18.65 3.21
C LEU A 350 -4.14 20.12 3.57
N SER A 351 -4.52 20.54 4.77
CA SER A 351 -4.14 21.86 5.28
C SER A 351 -2.61 21.95 5.42
N PRO A 352 -1.99 23.08 5.05
CA PRO A 352 -0.54 23.20 5.02
C PRO A 352 0.09 22.93 6.40
N LEU A 353 1.28 22.32 6.39
CA LEU A 353 2.09 22.06 7.58
C LEU A 353 2.35 23.39 8.31
N LEU A 354 1.73 23.58 9.48
CA LEU A 354 1.97 24.74 10.31
C LEU A 354 3.12 24.43 11.27
N THR A 355 4.31 24.92 10.97
CA THR A 355 5.43 24.92 11.92
C THR A 355 5.30 26.14 12.82
N LEU A 356 4.89 25.94 14.08
CA LEU A 356 4.86 27.01 15.06
C LEU A 356 6.26 27.17 15.66
N PRO A 357 6.91 28.35 15.58
CA PRO A 357 8.09 28.61 16.38
C PRO A 357 7.67 28.65 17.86
N VAL A 358 8.43 27.97 18.71
CA VAL A 358 8.26 28.09 20.15
C VAL A 358 8.76 29.48 20.53
N GLY A 359 7.84 30.35 20.93
CA GLY A 359 8.16 31.66 21.49
C GLY A 359 8.96 31.49 22.78
N GLN A 360 9.98 32.31 22.94
CA GLN A 360 10.83 32.39 24.14
C GLN A 360 10.03 32.75 25.38
#